data_AF-A0A0D2KDU3-F1
#
_entry.id   AF-A0A0D2KDU3-F1
#
_cell.length_a   1.000
_cell.length_b   1.000
_cell.length_c   1.000
_cell.angle_alpha   90.00
_cell.angle_beta   90.00
_cell.angle_gamma   90.00
#
_symmetry.space_group_name_H-M   'P 1'
#
loop_
_entity.id
_entity.type
_entity.pdbx_description
1 polymer ?
#
loop_
_entity_poly.entity_id
_entity_poly.type
_entity_poly.pdbx_seq_one_letter_code
_entity_poly.pdbx_strand_id
1 'polypeptide(L)' 'MTPYSGEKRASFTQYSAGGLFRWVDNGYKTDVQLQKNPAAYRRILSEHEGGWVKGLAMLPTIQELVANL' A
#
# COMPACT_ATOMS: atom_id res chain seq x y z
N MET A 1 -2.98 -6.39 -35.24
CA MET A 1 -3.91 -5.29 -34.89
C MET A 1 -3.06 -4.07 -34.57
N THR A 2 -2.83 -3.22 -35.58
CA THR A 2 -2.06 -1.99 -35.40
C THR A 2 -2.92 -0.93 -34.70
N PRO A 3 -2.37 -0.10 -33.80
CA PRO A 3 -3.11 1.00 -33.21
C PRO A 3 -3.62 1.94 -34.31
N TYR A 4 -4.85 2.44 -34.16
CA TYR A 4 -5.44 3.42 -35.08
C TYR A 4 -4.64 4.73 -35.00
N SER A 5 -4.44 5.44 -36.12
CA SER A 5 -3.70 6.71 -36.08
C SER A 5 -4.43 7.73 -35.20
N GLY A 6 -3.81 8.12 -34.09
CA GLY A 6 -4.36 9.07 -33.12
C GLY A 6 -4.64 8.53 -31.72
N GLU A 7 -4.55 7.22 -31.49
CA GLU A 7 -4.77 6.67 -30.15
C GLU A 7 -3.57 6.94 -29.22
N LYS A 8 -3.81 7.57 -28.06
CA LYS A 8 -2.84 7.70 -26.98
C LYS A 8 -3.13 6.66 -25.90
N ARG A 9 -2.20 5.74 -25.67
CA ARG A 9 -2.27 4.75 -24.59
C ARG A 9 -1.14 5.01 -23.59
N ALA A 10 -1.49 5.04 -22.31
CA ALA A 10 -0.53 5.05 -21.21
C ALA A 10 -0.80 3.86 -20.30
N SER A 11 0.26 3.21 -19.85
CA SER A 11 0.21 2.15 -18.83
C SER A 11 1.23 2.52 -17.76
N PHE A 12 0.82 2.44 -16.50
CA PHE A 12 1.69 2.67 -15.36
C PHE A 12 1.31 1.69 -14.25
N THR A 13 2.27 1.38 -13.40
CA THR A 13 2.10 0.48 -12.27
C THR A 13 2.48 1.23 -11.00
N GLN A 14 1.55 1.27 -10.04
CA GLN A 14 1.84 1.68 -8.68
C GLN A 14 2.04 0.42 -7.83
N TYR A 15 3.16 0.37 -7.12
CA TYR A 15 3.52 -0.76 -6.29
C TYR A 15 4.13 -0.28 -4.98
N SER A 16 3.75 -0.92 -3.89
CA SER A 16 4.44 -0.80 -2.61
C SER A 16 4.49 -2.17 -1.93
N ALA A 17 5.60 -2.46 -1.26
CA ALA A 17 5.78 -3.71 -0.55
C ALA A 17 4.94 -3.70 0.74
N GLY A 18 3.79 -4.41 0.74
CA GLY A 18 2.88 -4.49 1.88
C GLY A 18 3.54 -4.89 3.21
N GLY A 19 4.60 -5.70 3.14
CA GLY A 19 5.38 -6.12 4.31
C GLY A 19 6.07 -4.97 5.05
N LEU A 20 6.41 -3.87 4.37
CA LEU A 20 7.04 -2.71 5.00
C LEU A 20 6.07 -1.97 5.93
N PHE A 21 4.83 -1.74 5.47
CA PHE A 21 3.80 -1.12 6.31
C PHE A 21 3.54 -1.95 7.57
N ARG A 22 3.36 -3.27 7.41
CA ARG A 22 3.18 -4.19 8.53
C ARG A 22 4.37 -4.16 9.50
N TRP A 23 5.60 -4.12 9.01
CA TRP A 23 6.79 -4.05 9.87
C TRP A 23 6.85 -2.75 10.68
N VAL A 24 6.49 -1.62 10.06
CA VAL A 24 6.41 -0.31 10.72
C VAL A 24 5.29 -0.30 11.77
N ASP A 25 4.09 -0.75 11.40
CA ASP A 25 2.92 -0.85 12.31
C ASP A 25 3.23 -1.76 13.51
N ASN A 26 4.02 -2.82 13.29
CA ASN A 26 4.51 -3.73 14.32
C ASN A 26 5.55 -3.10 15.27
N GLY A 27 5.92 -1.84 15.07
CA GLY A 27 7.00 -1.18 15.81
C GLY A 27 8.35 -1.84 15.54
N TYR A 28 8.63 -2.11 14.26
CA TYR A 28 9.87 -2.66 13.72
C TYR A 28 10.16 -4.11 14.15
N LYS A 29 9.09 -4.89 14.35
CA LYS A 29 9.16 -6.29 14.80
C LYS A 29 8.51 -7.24 13.81
N THR A 30 9.02 -8.46 13.75
CA THR A 30 8.35 -9.56 13.06
C THR A 30 7.12 -10.00 13.86
N ASP A 31 6.17 -10.66 13.20
CA ASP A 31 4.97 -11.18 13.88
C ASP A 31 5.36 -12.18 14.97
N VAL A 32 6.39 -13.02 14.73
CA VAL A 32 6.93 -13.97 15.72
C VAL A 32 7.45 -13.24 16.97
N GLN A 33 8.07 -12.07 16.81
CA GLN A 33 8.51 -11.25 17.94
C GLN A 33 7.32 -10.64 18.70
N LEU A 34 6.27 -10.21 18.00
CA LEU A 34 5.07 -9.66 18.62
C LEU A 34 4.24 -10.70 19.37
N GLN A 35 4.15 -11.92 18.86
CA GLN A 35 3.41 -13.02 19.51
C GLN A 35 3.92 -13.36 20.91
N LYS A 36 5.17 -12.99 21.24
CA LYS A 36 5.73 -13.09 22.60
C LYS A 36 5.02 -12.17 23.60
N ASN A 37 4.30 -11.15 23.13
CA ASN A 37 3.42 -10.30 23.93
C ASN A 37 1.99 -10.34 23.36
N PRO A 38 1.14 -11.30 23.80
CA PRO A 38 -0.20 -11.49 23.25
C PRO A 38 -1.13 -10.29 23.37
N ALA A 39 -0.94 -9.43 24.38
CA ALA A 39 -1.73 -8.21 24.54
C ALA A 39 -1.37 -7.18 23.46
N ALA A 40 -0.08 -6.95 23.23
CA ALA A 40 0.39 -6.05 22.17
C ALA A 40 0.01 -6.58 20.77
N TYR A 41 0.12 -7.90 20.55
CA TYR A 41 -0.25 -8.52 19.28
C TYR A 41 -1.74 -8.35 18.96
N ARG A 42 -2.63 -8.59 19.94
CA ARG A 42 -4.08 -8.39 19.74
C ARG A 42 -4.45 -6.94 19.44
N ARG A 43 -3.82 -5.98 20.12
CA ARG A 43 -4.01 -4.55 19.85
C ARG A 43 -3.64 -4.20 18.40
N ILE A 44 -2.47 -4.65 17.96
CA ILE A 44 -1.98 -4.40 16.59
C ILE A 44 -2.91 -5.06 15.55
N LEU A 45 -3.37 -6.29 15.79
CA LEU A 45 -4.35 -6.94 14.90
C LEU A 45 -5.66 -6.17 14.77
N SER A 46 -6.18 -5.60 15.87
CA SER A 46 -7.38 -4.75 15.79
C SER A 46 -7.13 -3.43 15.05
N GLU A 47 -5.91 -2.89 15.10
CA GLU A 47 -5.53 -1.67 14.39
C GLU A 47 -5.32 -1.90 12.88
N HIS A 48 -5.04 -3.14 12.46
CA HIS A 48 -4.89 -3.50 11.05
C HIS A 48 -6.23 -3.58 10.28
N GLU A 49 -7.37 -3.65 10.97
CA GLU A 49 -8.67 -3.71 10.33
C GLU A 49 -8.93 -2.41 9.55
N GLY A 50 -9.07 -2.52 8.21
CA GLY A 50 -9.21 -1.36 7.33
C GLY A 50 -7.90 -0.63 6.96
N GLY A 51 -6.74 -1.09 7.43
CA GLY A 51 -5.44 -0.44 7.16
C GLY A 51 -5.07 -0.33 5.67
N TRP A 52 -5.60 -1.20 4.82
CA TRP A 52 -5.41 -1.14 3.36
C TRP A 52 -5.98 0.14 2.73
N VAL A 53 -7.05 0.72 3.30
CA VAL A 53 -7.65 1.97 2.83
C VAL A 53 -6.67 3.12 2.99
N LYS A 54 -5.97 3.17 4.12
CA LYS A 54 -4.90 4.15 4.38
C LYS A 54 -3.76 3.97 3.37
N GLY A 55 -3.35 2.73 3.09
CA GLY A 55 -2.31 2.44 2.11
C GLY A 55 -2.67 2.90 0.69
N LEU A 56 -3.92 2.66 0.25
CA LEU A 56 -4.40 3.16 -1.05
C LEU A 56 -4.47 4.68 -1.11
N ALA A 57 -4.85 5.35 -0.02
CA ALA A 57 -4.90 6.80 0.05
C ALA A 57 -3.51 7.48 -0.05
N MET A 58 -2.42 6.72 0.10
CA MET A 58 -1.05 7.22 -0.10
C MET A 58 -0.57 7.14 -1.56
N LEU A 59 -1.31 6.44 -2.43
CA LEU A 59 -0.98 6.38 -3.85
C LEU A 59 -1.45 7.65 -4.56
N PRO A 60 -0.65 8.21 -5.49
CA PRO A 60 -1.08 9.34 -6.31
C PRO A 60 -2.33 8.99 -7.14
N THR A 61 -3.24 9.96 -7.25
CA THR A 61 -4.37 9.90 -8.18
C THR A 61 -3.90 10.08 -9.63
N ILE A 62 -4.75 9.68 -10.59
CA ILE A 62 -4.48 9.93 -12.02
C ILE A 62 -4.31 11.43 -12.27
N GLN A 63 -5.16 12.26 -11.67
CA GLN A 63 -5.14 13.71 -11.81
C GLN A 63 -3.80 14.29 -11.37
N GLU A 64 -3.24 13.83 -10.24
CA GLU A 64 -1.92 14.26 -9.76
C GLU A 64 -0.78 13.80 -10.68
N LEU A 65 -0.90 12.62 -11.28
CA LEU A 65 0.10 12.10 -12.22
C LEU A 65 0.11 12.89 -13.54
N VAL A 66 -1.06 13.27 -14.07
CA VAL A 66 -1.16 13.98 -15.35
C VAL A 66 -0.96 15.48 -15.25
N ALA A 67 -1.11 16.09 -14.06
CA ALA A 67 -0.90 17.53 -13.87
C ALA A 67 0.55 17.98 -14.10
N ASN A 68 1.51 17.05 -14.10
CA ASN A 68 2.95 17.31 -14.25
C ASN A 68 3.53 16.75 -15.58
N LEU A 69 2.67 16.37 -16.53
CA LEU A 69 3.03 15.88 -17.87
C LEU A 69 2.65 16.90 -18.94
#